data_AF-A0A382S3M3-F1
#
_entry.id   AF-A0A382S3M3-F1
#
_cell.length_a   1.000
_cell.length_b   1.000
_cell.length_c   1.000
_cell.angle_alpha   90.00
_cell.angle_beta   90.00
_cell.angle_gamma   90.00
#
_symmetry.space_group_name_H-M   'P 1'
#
loop_
_entity.id
_entity.type
_entity.pdbx_description
1 polymer ?
#
loop_
_entity_poly.entity_id
_entity_poly.type
_entity_poly.pdbx_seq_one_letter_code
_entity_poly.pdbx_strand_id
1 'polypeptide(L)'
;MSNNKINKETSCMDDYDQNSITTDRALEKIFDAINPINENEIIPIRESLNRILAENIKSNINVPSGRNSAMDGYAINKKDIPLEKTNQLKVVGKSLAGNPFSNSVKEGECVRIMTGAIMPIGSDTVIIQEHALLSKSETEITIGHGTKPDANVRQAGEDISKGDIVLTKGKNLTPADIGLLASLGLSKISVTRKLKVAFFSTGDELRGVDENLSDGEIYDSNRYTLHAMLSRLNVDIVDMGVVKDDK
;
A
#
# COMPACT_ATOMS: atom_id res chain seq x y z
N MET A 1 -55.62 52.68 -19.30
CA MET A 1 -55.64 51.22 -19.03
C MET A 1 -54.19 50.80 -18.84
N SER A 2 -53.72 50.69 -17.59
CA SER A 2 -52.35 50.27 -17.31
C SER A 2 -52.21 48.78 -17.56
N ASN A 3 -51.27 48.43 -18.44
CA ASN A 3 -51.02 47.08 -18.90
C ASN A 3 -50.19 46.35 -17.83
N ASN A 4 -50.83 45.77 -16.82
CA ASN A 4 -50.18 44.90 -15.85
C ASN A 4 -49.89 43.54 -16.50
N LYS A 5 -48.76 43.44 -17.21
CA LYS A 5 -48.20 42.15 -17.57
C LYS A 5 -47.40 41.61 -16.39
N ILE A 6 -47.83 40.48 -15.84
CA ILE A 6 -47.05 39.71 -14.88
C ILE A 6 -45.96 38.99 -15.68
N ASN A 7 -44.70 39.37 -15.48
CA ASN A 7 -43.57 38.59 -15.96
C ASN A 7 -43.44 37.34 -15.08
N LYS A 8 -43.65 36.17 -15.65
CA LYS A 8 -43.27 34.90 -15.02
C LYS A 8 -41.79 34.67 -15.32
N GLU A 9 -40.95 34.99 -14.34
CA GLU A 9 -39.60 34.45 -14.31
C GLU A 9 -39.68 32.94 -14.01
N THR A 10 -38.75 32.18 -14.57
CA THR A 10 -38.67 30.75 -14.36
C THR A 10 -38.45 30.46 -12.87
N SER A 11 -39.30 29.63 -12.29
CA SER A 11 -39.32 29.34 -10.85
C SER A 11 -39.15 27.84 -10.62
N CYS A 12 -38.94 27.43 -9.37
CA CYS A 12 -38.91 26.03 -8.93
C CYS A 12 -40.22 25.25 -9.23
N MET A 13 -41.25 25.92 -9.76
CA MET A 13 -42.52 25.32 -10.22
C MET A 13 -42.53 24.95 -11.72
N ASP A 14 -41.50 25.34 -12.47
CA ASP A 14 -41.39 25.01 -13.90
C ASP A 14 -40.55 23.74 -14.09
N ASP A 15 -41.04 22.78 -14.89
CA ASP A 15 -40.38 21.48 -15.13
C ASP A 15 -38.98 21.59 -15.75
N TYR A 16 -38.62 22.77 -16.27
CA TYR A 16 -37.36 23.04 -16.95
C TYR A 16 -36.89 24.48 -16.74
N ASP A 17 -35.74 24.63 -16.08
CA ASP A 17 -35.00 25.89 -16.05
C ASP A 17 -34.05 25.96 -17.26
N GLN A 18 -34.29 26.91 -18.16
CA GLN A 18 -33.47 27.13 -19.37
C GLN A 18 -32.01 27.50 -19.04
N ASN A 19 -31.73 27.94 -17.81
CA ASN A 19 -30.38 28.26 -17.33
C ASN A 19 -29.72 27.10 -16.58
N SER A 20 -30.43 25.99 -16.37
CA SER A 20 -29.85 24.80 -15.74
C SER A 20 -28.73 24.21 -16.60
N ILE A 21 -27.67 23.76 -15.93
CA ILE A 21 -26.57 23.04 -16.57
C ILE A 21 -26.65 21.56 -16.20
N THR A 22 -26.15 20.70 -17.07
CA THR A 22 -26.02 19.27 -16.76
C THR A 22 -25.04 19.07 -15.60
N THR A 23 -25.20 17.94 -14.91
CA THR A 23 -24.28 17.53 -13.84
C THR A 23 -22.83 17.49 -14.29
N ASP A 24 -22.58 16.96 -15.49
CA ASP A 24 -21.22 16.84 -16.04
C ASP A 24 -20.59 18.22 -16.26
N ARG A 25 -21.37 19.17 -16.82
CA ARG A 25 -20.90 20.54 -17.02
C ARG A 25 -20.69 21.29 -15.70
N ALA A 26 -21.49 20.99 -14.68
CA ALA A 26 -21.27 21.52 -13.33
C ALA A 26 -19.96 20.97 -12.74
N LEU A 27 -19.70 19.68 -12.88
CA LEU A 27 -18.47 19.04 -12.42
C LEU A 27 -17.23 19.61 -13.13
N GLU A 28 -17.27 19.79 -14.45
CA GLU A 28 -16.19 20.43 -15.20
C GLU A 28 -15.85 21.82 -14.64
N LYS A 29 -16.88 22.68 -14.44
CA LYS A 29 -16.67 24.01 -13.85
C LYS A 29 -16.08 23.95 -12.44
N ILE A 30 -16.47 22.97 -11.63
CA ILE A 30 -15.89 22.78 -10.29
C ILE A 30 -14.41 22.38 -10.42
N PHE A 31 -14.08 21.43 -11.29
CA PHE A 31 -12.71 20.98 -11.49
C PHE A 31 -11.80 22.09 -12.03
N ASP A 32 -12.31 22.94 -12.92
CA ASP A 32 -11.58 24.10 -13.46
C ASP A 32 -11.33 25.19 -12.40
N ALA A 33 -12.18 25.28 -11.38
CA ALA A 33 -12.09 26.29 -10.33
C ALA A 33 -11.21 25.87 -9.14
N ILE A 34 -10.89 24.58 -8.98
CA ILE A 34 -10.11 24.07 -7.85
C ILE A 34 -8.65 23.84 -8.22
N ASN A 35 -7.76 24.18 -7.30
CA ASN A 35 -6.33 23.88 -7.41
C ASN A 35 -5.94 22.85 -6.35
N PRO A 36 -5.18 21.80 -6.70
CA PRO A 36 -4.63 20.89 -5.72
C PRO A 36 -3.75 21.62 -4.71
N ILE A 37 -3.91 21.28 -3.44
CA ILE A 37 -2.99 21.73 -2.39
C ILE A 37 -1.61 21.07 -2.58
N ASN A 38 -0.56 21.78 -2.22
CA ASN A 38 0.83 21.34 -2.42
C ASN A 38 1.65 21.36 -1.12
N GLU A 39 1.06 21.76 0.01
CA GLU A 39 1.74 21.72 1.28
C GLU A 39 1.83 20.28 1.78
N ASN A 40 3.03 19.92 2.23
CA ASN A 40 3.34 18.56 2.65
C ASN A 40 3.73 18.54 4.13
N GLU A 41 3.53 17.40 4.75
CA GLU A 41 3.95 17.12 6.12
C GLU A 41 4.59 15.73 6.20
N ILE A 42 5.50 15.57 7.16
CA ILE A 42 6.17 14.29 7.41
C ILE A 42 5.48 13.62 8.59
N ILE A 43 4.92 12.45 8.35
CA ILE A 43 4.16 11.69 9.36
C ILE A 43 4.74 10.27 9.52
N PRO A 44 4.50 9.61 10.67
CA PRO A 44 4.75 8.18 10.82
C PRO A 44 3.96 7.35 9.80
N ILE A 45 4.54 6.28 9.26
CA ILE A 45 3.84 5.43 8.27
C ILE A 45 2.55 4.80 8.83
N ARG A 46 2.45 4.61 10.15
CA ARG A 46 1.24 4.08 10.81
C ARG A 46 0.05 5.03 10.73
N GLU A 47 0.29 6.32 10.55
CA GLU A 47 -0.73 7.36 10.44
C GLU A 47 -1.02 7.74 8.98
N SER A 48 -0.39 7.03 8.03
CA SER A 48 -0.41 7.38 6.60
C SER A 48 -1.54 6.74 5.79
N LEU A 49 -2.39 5.93 6.42
CA LEU A 49 -3.54 5.32 5.75
C LEU A 49 -4.44 6.39 5.15
N ASN A 50 -4.84 6.21 3.90
CA ASN A 50 -5.66 7.15 3.12
C ASN A 50 -5.03 8.55 2.97
N ARG A 51 -3.71 8.68 3.12
CA ARG A 51 -2.99 9.93 2.83
C ARG A 51 -2.47 9.90 1.40
N ILE A 52 -2.31 11.09 0.81
CA ILE A 52 -1.75 11.25 -0.53
C ILE A 52 -0.25 11.43 -0.42
N LEU A 53 0.52 10.58 -1.11
CA LEU A 53 1.96 10.59 -1.08
C LEU A 53 2.52 11.84 -1.78
N ALA A 54 3.41 12.60 -1.14
CA ALA A 54 3.91 13.87 -1.66
C ALA A 54 5.06 13.73 -2.67
N GLU A 55 5.75 12.58 -2.66
CA GLU A 55 6.96 12.33 -3.45
C GLU A 55 7.07 10.86 -3.87
N ASN A 56 7.89 10.56 -4.87
CA ASN A 56 8.17 9.17 -5.23
C ASN A 56 8.99 8.49 -4.11
N ILE A 57 8.58 7.30 -3.69
CA ILE A 57 9.36 6.50 -2.76
C ILE A 57 10.27 5.59 -3.55
N LYS A 58 11.57 5.70 -3.26
CA LYS A 58 12.60 4.84 -3.82
C LYS A 58 13.03 3.80 -2.80
N SER A 59 13.32 2.59 -3.26
CA SER A 59 13.91 1.57 -2.40
C SER A 59 15.37 1.91 -2.08
N ASN A 60 15.74 1.89 -0.81
CA ASN A 60 17.14 2.05 -0.37
C ASN A 60 17.88 0.72 -0.24
N ILE A 61 17.17 -0.40 -0.41
CA ILE A 61 17.66 -1.76 -0.25
C ILE A 61 17.29 -2.62 -1.45
N ASN A 62 17.96 -3.76 -1.59
CA ASN A 62 17.50 -4.82 -2.46
C ASN A 62 16.50 -5.70 -1.69
N VAL A 63 15.46 -6.16 -2.36
CA VAL A 63 14.56 -7.20 -1.88
C VAL A 63 14.53 -8.31 -2.93
N PRO A 64 14.99 -9.54 -2.60
CA PRO A 64 15.76 -9.91 -1.41
C PRO A 64 17.08 -9.14 -1.24
N SER A 65 17.60 -9.03 -0.01
CA SER A 65 18.83 -8.28 0.28
C SER A 65 20.12 -8.94 -0.23
N GLY A 66 20.08 -10.25 -0.44
CA GLY A 66 21.16 -11.07 -0.96
C GLY A 66 20.57 -12.28 -1.68
N ARG A 67 21.44 -13.12 -2.26
CA ARG A 67 21.00 -14.39 -2.86
C ARG A 67 20.40 -15.28 -1.76
N ASN A 68 19.20 -15.79 -1.98
CA ASN A 68 18.53 -16.65 -1.01
C ASN A 68 17.86 -17.86 -1.67
N SER A 69 17.50 -18.84 -0.84
CA SER A 69 16.82 -20.04 -1.31
C SER A 69 15.36 -19.75 -1.66
N ALA A 70 14.91 -20.21 -2.82
CA ALA A 70 13.50 -20.21 -3.20
C ALA A 70 12.70 -21.38 -2.58
N MET A 71 13.39 -22.42 -2.11
CA MET A 71 12.80 -23.67 -1.65
C MET A 71 13.51 -24.23 -0.40
N ASP A 72 12.88 -25.18 0.28
CA ASP A 72 13.53 -25.96 1.33
C ASP A 72 14.37 -27.09 0.70
N GLY A 73 15.61 -27.25 1.15
CA GLY A 73 16.53 -28.16 0.48
C GLY A 73 17.97 -28.12 0.96
N TYR A 74 18.89 -28.29 0.02
CA TYR A 74 20.32 -28.34 0.26
C TYR A 74 21.05 -27.40 -0.71
N ALA A 75 21.74 -26.41 -0.16
CA ALA A 75 22.62 -25.53 -0.90
C ALA A 75 23.93 -26.26 -1.21
N ILE A 76 24.28 -26.33 -2.50
CA ILE A 76 25.45 -27.04 -3.03
C ILE A 76 26.22 -26.15 -4.00
N ASN A 77 27.44 -26.57 -4.34
CA ASN A 77 28.14 -26.06 -5.51
C ASN A 77 27.61 -26.78 -6.77
N LYS A 78 27.28 -26.07 -7.86
CA LYS A 78 26.82 -26.72 -9.10
C LYS A 78 27.79 -27.75 -9.69
N LYS A 79 29.09 -27.67 -9.37
CA LYS A 79 30.09 -28.67 -9.79
C LYS A 79 29.83 -30.04 -9.19
N ASP A 80 29.15 -30.11 -8.06
CA ASP A 80 28.80 -31.35 -7.38
C ASP A 80 27.56 -32.04 -7.98
N ILE A 81 26.90 -31.43 -8.97
CA ILE A 81 25.74 -32.01 -9.66
C ILE A 81 26.24 -33.15 -10.57
N PRO A 82 25.81 -34.40 -10.35
CA PRO A 82 26.24 -35.52 -11.18
C PRO A 82 25.62 -35.46 -12.59
N LEU A 83 26.38 -35.91 -13.61
CA LEU A 83 25.92 -35.92 -15.00
C LEU A 83 24.95 -37.06 -15.32
N GLU A 84 25.14 -38.25 -14.73
CA GLU A 84 24.32 -39.43 -15.03
C GLU A 84 23.95 -40.26 -13.79
N LYS A 85 24.87 -40.43 -12.84
CA LYS A 85 24.65 -41.25 -11.63
C LYS A 85 24.24 -40.38 -10.44
N THR A 86 24.50 -40.87 -9.23
CA THR A 86 24.31 -40.12 -7.99
C THR A 86 25.64 -39.56 -7.50
N ASN A 87 25.57 -38.51 -6.69
CA ASN A 87 26.69 -38.00 -5.92
C ASN A 87 26.30 -37.95 -4.44
N GLN A 88 27.26 -38.19 -3.56
CA GLN A 88 27.07 -38.09 -2.11
C GLN A 88 27.76 -36.84 -1.60
N LEU A 89 27.03 -36.04 -0.82
CA LEU A 89 27.51 -34.78 -0.26
C LEU A 89 27.38 -34.79 1.25
N LYS A 90 28.38 -34.25 1.92
CA LYS A 90 28.40 -34.12 3.37
C LYS A 90 27.61 -32.89 3.81
N VAL A 91 26.63 -33.08 4.70
CA VAL A 91 25.90 -31.99 5.34
C VAL A 91 26.79 -31.37 6.42
N VAL A 92 27.28 -30.15 6.18
CA VAL A 92 28.21 -29.45 7.09
C VAL A 92 27.54 -28.40 7.98
N GLY A 93 26.24 -28.17 7.79
CA GLY A 93 25.49 -27.23 8.61
C GLY A 93 24.06 -26.99 8.13
N LYS A 94 23.43 -26.00 8.75
CA LYS A 94 22.07 -25.53 8.42
C LYS A 94 22.09 -24.01 8.25
N SER A 95 21.37 -23.50 7.25
CA SER A 95 21.16 -22.06 7.02
C SER A 95 19.65 -21.78 7.08
N LEU A 96 19.24 -20.93 8.03
CA LEU A 96 17.84 -20.56 8.27
C LEU A 96 17.64 -19.06 8.03
N ALA A 97 16.40 -18.64 7.76
CA ALA A 97 16.07 -17.22 7.70
C ALA A 97 16.43 -16.53 9.02
N GLY A 98 17.19 -15.44 8.94
CA GLY A 98 17.73 -14.73 10.12
C GLY A 98 18.95 -15.37 10.79
N ASN A 99 19.26 -16.63 10.50
CA ASN A 99 20.43 -17.35 11.04
C ASN A 99 21.21 -18.02 9.89
N PRO A 100 21.95 -17.21 9.08
CA PRO A 100 22.68 -17.73 7.94
C PRO A 100 23.86 -18.60 8.36
N PHE A 101 24.16 -19.63 7.58
CA PHE A 101 25.40 -20.38 7.73
C PHE A 101 26.58 -19.49 7.28
N SER A 102 27.52 -19.24 8.20
CA SER A 102 28.59 -18.26 8.03
C SER A 102 29.88 -18.81 7.41
N ASN A 103 30.06 -20.13 7.37
CA ASN A 103 31.23 -20.75 6.73
C ASN A 103 30.99 -20.96 5.22
N SER A 104 32.05 -21.24 4.48
CA SER A 104 31.97 -21.60 3.07
C SER A 104 31.63 -23.08 2.89
N VAL A 105 30.79 -23.38 1.91
CA VAL A 105 30.55 -24.73 1.39
C VAL A 105 31.67 -25.09 0.41
N LYS A 106 32.38 -26.18 0.66
CA LYS A 106 33.41 -26.71 -0.24
C LYS A 106 32.81 -27.75 -1.20
N GLU A 107 33.60 -28.15 -2.20
CA GLU A 107 33.25 -29.26 -3.09
C GLU A 107 33.05 -30.54 -2.28
N GLY A 108 32.01 -31.32 -2.61
CA GLY A 108 31.58 -32.48 -1.83
C GLY A 108 30.80 -32.16 -0.55
N GLU A 109 30.57 -30.88 -0.22
CA GLU A 109 29.81 -30.45 0.95
C GLU A 109 28.48 -29.80 0.56
N CYS A 110 27.53 -29.80 1.49
CA CYS A 110 26.27 -29.12 1.35
C CYS A 110 25.78 -28.54 2.69
N VAL A 111 24.89 -27.56 2.62
CA VAL A 111 24.23 -26.99 3.79
C VAL A 111 22.73 -27.17 3.62
N ARG A 112 22.07 -27.74 4.62
CA ARG A 112 20.61 -27.77 4.64
C ARG A 112 20.08 -26.35 4.74
N ILE A 113 19.28 -25.92 3.79
CA ILE A 113 18.83 -24.54 3.67
C ILE A 113 17.31 -24.49 3.59
N MET A 114 16.71 -23.51 4.27
CA MET A 114 15.26 -23.28 4.21
C MET A 114 14.95 -22.08 3.32
N THR A 115 13.70 -22.00 2.87
CA THR A 115 13.17 -20.92 2.04
C THR A 115 13.46 -19.56 2.67
N GLY A 116 13.97 -18.63 1.87
CA GLY A 116 14.35 -17.29 2.30
C GLY A 116 15.68 -17.17 3.04
N ALA A 117 16.33 -18.28 3.41
CA ALA A 117 17.67 -18.24 4.01
C ALA A 117 18.73 -17.83 2.97
N ILE A 118 19.72 -17.05 3.42
CA ILE A 118 20.81 -16.58 2.57
C ILE A 118 21.66 -17.76 2.09
N MET A 119 22.02 -17.73 0.81
CA MET A 119 22.89 -18.72 0.18
C MET A 119 24.29 -18.68 0.82
N PRO A 120 24.79 -19.81 1.36
CA PRO A 120 26.15 -19.93 1.85
C PRO A 120 27.19 -19.59 0.78
N ILE A 121 28.32 -19.02 1.21
CA ILE A 121 29.47 -18.79 0.33
C ILE A 121 29.94 -20.13 -0.25
N GLY A 122 30.28 -20.16 -1.54
CA GLY A 122 30.71 -21.39 -2.23
C GLY A 122 29.57 -22.27 -2.76
N SER A 123 28.32 -21.92 -2.44
CA SER A 123 27.13 -22.56 -3.01
C SER A 123 26.43 -21.63 -4.02
N ASP A 124 25.81 -22.23 -5.03
CA ASP A 124 25.10 -21.48 -6.07
C ASP A 124 23.79 -22.12 -6.53
N THR A 125 23.50 -23.35 -6.09
CA THR A 125 22.34 -24.13 -6.50
C THR A 125 21.66 -24.72 -5.26
N VAL A 126 20.34 -24.77 -5.24
CA VAL A 126 19.58 -25.48 -4.19
C VAL A 126 18.88 -26.69 -4.78
N ILE A 127 19.20 -27.87 -4.25
CA ILE A 127 18.45 -29.11 -4.52
C ILE A 127 17.28 -29.14 -3.54
N ILE A 128 16.04 -29.24 -4.05
CA ILE A 128 14.87 -29.38 -3.17
C ILE A 128 14.97 -30.67 -2.36
N GLN A 129 14.51 -30.65 -1.11
CA GLN A 129 14.69 -31.78 -0.19
C GLN A 129 14.04 -33.07 -0.72
N GLU A 130 12.97 -32.96 -1.51
CA GLU A 130 12.26 -34.08 -2.13
C GLU A 130 13.11 -34.81 -3.18
N HIS A 131 14.16 -34.16 -3.70
CA HIS A 131 15.10 -34.71 -4.68
C HIS A 131 16.41 -35.21 -4.05
N ALA A 132 16.49 -35.25 -2.72
CA ALA A 132 17.67 -35.70 -1.99
C ALA A 132 17.31 -36.83 -1.00
N LEU A 133 18.10 -37.90 -1.01
CA LEU A 133 17.98 -38.97 -0.02
C LEU A 133 18.89 -38.66 1.17
N LEU A 134 18.30 -38.34 2.32
CA LEU A 134 19.02 -38.10 3.56
C LEU A 134 19.44 -39.43 4.21
N SER A 135 20.71 -39.53 4.59
CA SER A 135 21.23 -40.66 5.37
C SER A 135 20.58 -40.74 6.76
N LYS A 136 20.56 -41.94 7.37
CA LYS A 136 20.00 -42.15 8.72
C LYS A 136 20.70 -41.32 9.81
N SER A 137 21.97 -40.97 9.62
CA SER A 137 22.74 -40.11 10.54
C SER A 137 22.52 -38.61 10.31
N GLU A 138 21.77 -38.23 9.26
CA GLU A 138 21.59 -36.85 8.79
C GLU A 138 22.88 -36.09 8.46
N THR A 139 24.00 -36.80 8.30
CA THR A 139 25.32 -36.20 8.02
C THR A 139 25.64 -36.13 6.53
N GLU A 140 24.88 -36.83 5.70
CA GLU A 140 25.11 -36.98 4.26
C GLU A 140 23.78 -37.04 3.50
N ILE A 141 23.79 -36.52 2.28
CA ILE A 141 22.72 -36.68 1.30
C ILE A 141 23.23 -37.39 0.06
N THR A 142 22.35 -38.13 -0.59
CA THR A 142 22.57 -38.62 -1.97
C THR A 142 21.65 -37.85 -2.91
N ILE A 143 22.24 -37.24 -3.95
CA ILE A 143 21.51 -36.52 -5.00
C ILE A 143 21.68 -37.21 -6.35
N GLY A 144 20.65 -37.12 -7.20
CA GLY A 144 20.69 -37.60 -8.58
C GLY A 144 21.06 -36.50 -9.59
N HIS A 145 21.15 -36.88 -10.87
CA HIS A 145 21.29 -35.95 -11.98
C HIS A 145 19.98 -35.18 -12.25
N GLY A 146 20.03 -34.15 -13.10
CA GLY A 146 18.84 -33.47 -13.61
C GLY A 146 18.48 -32.15 -12.92
N THR A 147 19.12 -31.80 -11.81
CA THR A 147 19.01 -30.43 -11.28
C THR A 147 19.83 -29.48 -12.14
N LYS A 148 19.22 -28.37 -12.58
CA LYS A 148 19.91 -27.36 -13.36
C LYS A 148 20.85 -26.55 -12.45
N PRO A 149 22.05 -26.18 -12.92
CA PRO A 149 22.86 -25.18 -12.25
C PRO A 149 22.07 -23.91 -11.94
N ASP A 150 22.36 -23.30 -10.80
CA ASP A 150 21.75 -22.05 -10.31
C ASP A 150 20.22 -22.15 -10.04
N ALA A 151 19.66 -23.37 -10.03
CA ALA A 151 18.25 -23.60 -9.73
C ALA A 151 17.87 -23.27 -8.28
N ASN A 152 16.62 -22.83 -8.12
CA ASN A 152 15.99 -22.54 -6.82
C ASN A 152 16.72 -21.47 -5.99
N VAL A 153 17.45 -20.57 -6.64
CA VAL A 153 18.11 -19.42 -6.02
C VAL A 153 17.52 -18.14 -6.56
N ARG A 154 17.04 -17.29 -5.65
CA ARG A 154 16.59 -15.94 -5.99
C ARG A 154 17.77 -14.98 -5.88
N GLN A 155 17.86 -14.02 -6.79
CA GLN A 155 18.92 -13.03 -6.81
C GLN A 155 18.61 -11.87 -5.88
N ALA A 156 19.66 -11.16 -5.47
CA ALA A 156 19.48 -9.92 -4.72
C ALA A 156 18.78 -8.88 -5.60
N GLY A 157 17.71 -8.28 -5.07
CA GLY A 157 16.95 -7.24 -5.77
C GLY A 157 16.05 -7.74 -6.89
N GLU A 158 15.80 -9.05 -6.96
CA GLU A 158 14.93 -9.66 -7.96
C GLU A 158 13.48 -9.14 -7.88
N ASP A 159 12.97 -8.84 -6.68
CA ASP A 159 11.63 -8.24 -6.52
C ASP A 159 11.68 -6.72 -6.60
N ILE A 160 12.63 -6.11 -5.86
CA ILE A 160 12.82 -4.67 -5.79
C ILE A 160 14.31 -4.40 -5.75
N SER A 161 14.82 -3.70 -6.76
CA SER A 161 16.20 -3.26 -6.77
C SER A 161 16.36 -1.93 -6.04
N LYS A 162 17.53 -1.75 -5.44
CA LYS A 162 17.91 -0.47 -4.83
C LYS A 162 17.85 0.64 -5.89
N GLY A 163 17.12 1.70 -5.59
CA GLY A 163 16.90 2.84 -6.47
C GLY A 163 15.55 2.82 -7.21
N ASP A 164 14.88 1.67 -7.27
CA ASP A 164 13.58 1.54 -7.93
C ASP A 164 12.53 2.41 -7.25
N ILE A 165 11.67 3.03 -8.05
CA ILE A 165 10.49 3.73 -7.55
C ILE A 165 9.41 2.68 -7.24
N VAL A 166 9.12 2.51 -5.96
CA VAL A 166 8.16 1.51 -5.47
C VAL A 166 6.76 2.09 -5.30
N LEU A 167 6.65 3.40 -5.03
CA LEU A 167 5.40 4.14 -4.94
C LEU A 167 5.57 5.51 -5.60
N THR A 168 4.56 5.95 -6.34
CA THR A 168 4.58 7.22 -7.07
C THR A 168 3.87 8.33 -6.31
N LYS A 169 4.39 9.56 -6.44
CA LYS A 169 3.76 10.78 -5.96
C LYS A 169 2.29 10.85 -6.41
N GLY A 170 1.41 11.32 -5.52
CA GLY A 170 -0.02 11.46 -5.78
C GLY A 170 -0.83 10.19 -5.49
N LYS A 171 -0.16 9.07 -5.18
CA LYS A 171 -0.84 7.83 -4.80
C LYS A 171 -1.56 7.99 -3.46
N ASN A 172 -2.81 7.54 -3.41
CA ASN A 172 -3.55 7.35 -2.16
C ASN A 172 -3.10 6.04 -1.49
N LEU A 173 -2.59 6.14 -0.27
CA LEU A 173 -1.95 5.03 0.44
C LEU A 173 -2.98 4.05 1.02
N THR A 174 -2.81 2.78 0.65
CA THR A 174 -3.60 1.63 1.09
C THR A 174 -2.86 0.82 2.17
N PRO A 175 -3.51 -0.13 2.85
CA PRO A 175 -2.83 -1.02 3.80
C PRO A 175 -1.63 -1.78 3.20
N ALA A 176 -1.72 -2.19 1.93
CA ALA A 176 -0.62 -2.87 1.25
C ALA A 176 0.60 -1.95 1.05
N ASP A 177 0.35 -0.69 0.71
CA ASP A 177 1.42 0.31 0.54
C ASP A 177 2.15 0.56 1.85
N ILE A 178 1.42 0.62 2.98
CA ILE A 178 2.02 0.78 4.31
C ILE A 178 2.90 -0.43 4.66
N GLY A 179 2.45 -1.64 4.34
CA GLY A 179 3.25 -2.86 4.51
C GLY A 179 4.54 -2.84 3.69
N LEU A 180 4.47 -2.36 2.46
CA LEU A 180 5.64 -2.17 1.59
C LEU A 180 6.61 -1.11 2.15
N LEU A 181 6.11 0.05 2.59
CA LEU A 181 6.94 1.08 3.22
C LEU A 181 7.69 0.53 4.45
N ALA A 182 6.99 -0.25 5.28
CA ALA A 182 7.55 -0.89 6.46
C ALA A 182 8.62 -1.94 6.10
N SER A 183 8.39 -2.76 5.07
CA SER A 183 9.36 -3.79 4.63
C SER A 183 10.64 -3.18 4.07
N LEU A 184 10.57 -1.94 3.56
CA LEU A 184 11.71 -1.15 3.14
C LEU A 184 12.41 -0.39 4.29
N GLY A 185 11.91 -0.53 5.52
CA GLY A 185 12.48 0.10 6.71
C GLY A 185 12.15 1.58 6.87
N LEU A 186 11.13 2.09 6.17
CA LEU A 186 10.72 3.50 6.27
C LEU A 186 9.82 3.70 7.49
N SER A 187 10.22 4.58 8.40
CA SER A 187 9.43 4.90 9.61
C SER A 187 8.52 6.11 9.44
N LYS A 188 8.90 7.04 8.54
CA LYS A 188 8.17 8.26 8.22
C LYS A 188 8.20 8.51 6.72
N ILE A 189 7.17 9.19 6.22
CA ILE A 189 7.06 9.58 4.81
C ILE A 189 6.48 10.99 4.68
N SER A 190 6.77 11.63 3.54
CA SER A 190 6.18 12.91 3.16
C SER A 190 4.84 12.69 2.47
N VAL A 191 3.78 13.31 3.01
CA VAL A 191 2.42 13.25 2.46
C VAL A 191 1.87 14.66 2.29
N THR A 192 0.94 14.84 1.36
CA THR A 192 0.18 16.08 1.26
C THR A 192 -0.67 16.24 2.52
N ARG A 193 -0.71 17.44 3.10
CA ARG A 193 -1.50 17.72 4.30
C ARG A 193 -2.98 17.38 4.08
N LYS A 194 -3.72 17.17 5.16
CA LYS A 194 -5.17 17.01 5.06
C LYS A 194 -5.84 18.27 4.50
N LEU A 195 -6.90 18.06 3.73
CA LEU A 195 -7.83 19.15 3.42
C LEU A 195 -8.55 19.55 4.69
N LYS A 196 -8.81 20.84 4.87
CA LYS A 196 -9.66 21.37 5.94
C LYS A 196 -11.01 21.70 5.33
N VAL A 197 -12.08 21.10 5.85
CA VAL A 197 -13.44 21.31 5.36
C VAL A 197 -14.28 21.85 6.49
N ALA A 198 -14.70 23.10 6.36
CA ALA A 198 -15.68 23.72 7.24
C ALA A 198 -17.08 23.59 6.64
N PHE A 199 -18.07 23.31 7.47
CA PHE A 199 -19.47 23.19 7.05
C PHE A 199 -20.41 23.63 8.18
N PHE A 200 -21.55 24.17 7.80
CA PHE A 200 -22.62 24.61 8.67
C PHE A 200 -23.97 24.39 7.97
N SER A 201 -25.02 24.43 8.77
CA SER A 201 -26.40 24.56 8.28
C SER A 201 -26.91 25.96 8.58
N THR A 202 -27.86 26.45 7.78
CA THR A 202 -28.52 27.73 7.99
C THR A 202 -30.01 27.57 7.73
N GLY A 203 -30.82 28.30 8.49
CA GLY A 203 -32.28 28.19 8.47
C GLY A 203 -32.84 28.39 9.87
N ASP A 204 -33.77 29.33 10.02
CA ASP A 204 -34.39 29.66 11.31
C ASP A 204 -35.22 28.49 11.88
N GLU A 205 -35.65 27.58 11.00
CA GLU A 205 -36.35 26.34 11.33
C GLU A 205 -35.43 25.26 11.92
N LEU A 206 -34.11 25.36 11.74
CA LEU A 206 -33.19 24.28 12.10
C LEU A 206 -32.81 24.31 13.58
N ARG A 207 -32.88 23.14 14.22
CA ARG A 207 -32.44 22.94 15.62
C ARG A 207 -31.45 21.79 15.72
N GLY A 208 -30.58 21.84 16.72
CA GLY A 208 -29.68 20.73 17.07
C GLY A 208 -30.47 19.51 17.55
N VAL A 209 -29.93 18.30 17.38
CA VAL A 209 -30.62 17.05 17.76
C VAL A 209 -30.82 16.89 19.27
N ASP A 210 -30.10 17.68 20.07
CA ASP A 210 -30.19 17.70 21.54
C ASP A 210 -31.14 18.80 22.05
N GLU A 211 -31.76 19.58 21.16
CA GLU A 211 -32.69 20.65 21.49
C GLU A 211 -34.15 20.17 21.42
N ASN A 212 -35.07 20.91 22.04
CA ASN A 212 -36.51 20.66 21.86
C ASN A 212 -37.02 21.42 20.63
N LEU A 213 -37.87 20.78 19.84
CA LEU A 213 -38.55 21.43 18.72
C LEU A 213 -39.79 22.21 19.20
N SER A 214 -39.95 23.40 18.64
CA SER A 214 -41.18 24.18 18.62
C SER A 214 -41.94 23.98 17.31
N ASP A 215 -43.17 24.49 17.23
CA ASP A 215 -43.97 24.44 16.00
C ASP A 215 -43.23 25.11 14.83
N GLY A 216 -43.06 24.36 13.74
CA GLY A 216 -42.36 24.83 12.53
C GLY A 216 -40.85 24.59 12.54
N GLU A 217 -40.28 24.06 13.62
CA GLU A 217 -38.86 23.69 13.70
C GLU A 217 -38.63 22.23 13.31
N ILE A 218 -37.44 21.95 12.77
CA ILE A 218 -36.98 20.61 12.40
C ILE A 218 -35.53 20.39 12.85
N TYR A 219 -35.17 19.13 13.04
CA TYR A 219 -33.78 18.79 13.35
C TYR A 219 -32.88 18.87 12.12
N ASP A 220 -31.69 19.44 12.32
CA ASP A 220 -30.63 19.47 11.31
C ASP A 220 -30.01 18.07 11.13
N SER A 221 -30.51 17.31 10.16
CA SER A 221 -30.01 15.99 9.80
C SER A 221 -28.88 16.02 8.76
N ASN A 222 -28.80 17.08 7.96
CA ASN A 222 -27.83 17.21 6.88
C ASN A 222 -26.41 17.36 7.42
N ARG A 223 -26.23 18.13 8.50
CA ARG A 223 -24.92 18.30 9.14
C ARG A 223 -24.35 16.97 9.63
N TYR A 224 -25.18 16.09 10.20
CA TYR A 224 -24.74 14.73 10.62
C TYR A 224 -24.39 13.84 9.42
N THR A 225 -25.16 13.93 8.34
CA THR A 225 -24.87 13.21 7.09
C THR A 225 -23.54 13.67 6.48
N LEU A 226 -23.33 14.98 6.37
CA LEU A 226 -22.09 15.57 5.87
C LEU A 226 -20.90 15.20 6.75
N HIS A 227 -21.03 15.26 8.09
CA HIS A 227 -19.98 14.84 9.01
C HIS A 227 -19.59 13.37 8.78
N ALA A 228 -20.56 12.48 8.64
CA ALA A 228 -20.31 11.05 8.39
C ALA A 228 -19.66 10.80 7.02
N MET A 229 -20.08 11.52 5.97
CA MET A 229 -19.47 11.45 4.64
C MET A 229 -18.03 11.96 4.66
N LEU A 230 -17.79 13.12 5.28
CA LEU A 230 -16.47 13.73 5.41
C LEU A 230 -15.54 12.86 6.27
N SER A 231 -16.03 12.22 7.32
CA SER A 231 -15.20 11.35 8.19
C SER A 231 -14.60 10.15 7.46
N ARG A 232 -15.16 9.77 6.31
CA ARG A 232 -14.63 8.72 5.44
C ARG A 232 -13.50 9.22 4.53
N LEU A 233 -13.44 10.53 4.30
CA LEU A 233 -12.41 11.21 3.52
C LEU A 233 -11.39 11.73 4.53
N ASN A 234 -10.11 11.39 4.43
CA ASN A 234 -9.12 11.69 5.47
C ASN A 234 -8.79 13.21 5.55
N VAL A 235 -9.76 13.99 6.03
CA VAL A 235 -9.80 15.45 6.08
C VAL A 235 -9.93 15.92 7.52
N ASP A 236 -9.55 17.16 7.77
CA ASP A 236 -9.80 17.86 9.03
C ASP A 236 -11.17 18.54 8.93
N ILE A 237 -12.11 18.10 9.76
CA ILE A 237 -13.50 18.54 9.75
C ILE A 237 -13.69 19.68 10.75
N VAL A 238 -14.29 20.78 10.31
CA VAL A 238 -14.69 21.91 11.15
C VAL A 238 -16.20 22.07 11.07
N ASP A 239 -16.91 21.53 12.07
CA ASP A 239 -18.36 21.69 12.20
C ASP A 239 -18.65 23.03 12.88
N MET A 240 -19.30 23.93 12.13
CA MET A 240 -19.63 25.29 12.59
C MET A 240 -21.05 25.40 13.15
N GLY A 241 -21.80 24.28 13.23
CA GLY A 241 -23.13 24.23 13.81
C GLY A 241 -24.23 24.79 12.90
N VAL A 242 -25.34 25.18 13.53
CA VAL A 242 -26.43 25.92 12.88
C VAL A 242 -26.13 27.40 13.02
N VAL A 243 -25.92 28.06 11.89
CA VAL A 243 -25.70 29.50 11.81
C VAL A 243 -27.05 30.18 11.59
N LYS A 244 -27.29 31.27 12.32
CA LYS A 244 -28.52 32.07 12.16
C LYS A 244 -28.54 32.77 10.81
N ASP A 245 -29.73 32.96 10.25
CA ASP A 245 -29.92 33.70 9.00
C ASP A 245 -29.78 35.21 9.26
N ASP A 246 -28.56 35.65 9.54
CA ASP A 246 -28.17 37.04 9.76
C ASP A 246 -27.08 37.43 8.74
N LYS A 247 -27.19 38.64 8.18
CA LYS A 247 -26.37 39.10 7.04
C LYS A 247 -25.01 39.65 7.45
#